data_AF-A0A850ZQQ7-F1
#
_entry.id   AF-A0A850ZQQ7-F1
#
_cell.length_a   1.000
_cell.length_b   1.000
_cell.length_c   1.000
_cell.angle_alpha   90.00
_cell.angle_beta   90.00
_cell.angle_gamma   90.00
#
_symmetry.space_group_name_H-M   'P 1'
#
loop_
_entity.id
_entity.type
_entity.pdbx_description
1 polymer ?
#
loop_
_entity_poly.entity_id
_entity_poly.type
_entity_poly.pdbx_seq_one_letter_code
_entity_poly.pdbx_strand_id
1 'polypeptide(L)'
;ANDKTDLDVIRENHRFLWNEEDEADMNWEKRLAKKYYDKLFKEYCIADLSRYKENKFGFRWRHEKEVISGKGQFSCGNKHCDENEGLKSWEVNFGYVEHGEKRNALVKLRLCPECSHKLNFHHRRKEIKTCKKRGTAGQNSKEPKNKKSKLSRSSKKKSKKRTHK
;
A
#
# COMPACT_ATOMS: atom_id res chain seq x y z
N ALA A 1 -39.73 21.94 -16.05
CA ALA A 1 -39.51 20.59 -15.50
C ALA A 1 -38.03 20.47 -15.12
N ASN A 2 -37.65 19.43 -14.37
CA ASN A 2 -36.25 19.18 -13.99
C ASN A 2 -35.83 17.82 -14.54
N ASP A 3 -35.77 17.75 -15.86
CA ASP A 3 -35.66 16.51 -16.61
C ASP A 3 -34.25 15.93 -16.47
N LYS A 4 -34.13 14.81 -15.73
CA LYS A 4 -32.84 14.13 -15.52
C LYS A 4 -32.29 13.63 -16.86
N THR A 5 -31.02 13.91 -17.14
CA THR A 5 -30.34 13.32 -18.30
C THR A 5 -29.83 11.92 -17.97
N ASP A 6 -29.64 11.07 -18.99
CA ASP A 6 -28.97 9.77 -18.87
C ASP A 6 -27.64 9.86 -18.11
N LEU A 7 -26.88 10.94 -18.31
CA LEU A 7 -25.60 11.16 -17.62
C LEU A 7 -25.77 11.37 -16.11
N ASP A 8 -26.87 11.99 -15.68
CA ASP A 8 -27.16 12.23 -14.28
C ASP A 8 -27.74 10.97 -13.62
N VAL A 9 -28.61 10.23 -14.33
CA VAL A 9 -29.07 8.90 -13.90
C VAL A 9 -27.88 7.95 -13.69
N ILE A 10 -26.90 7.96 -14.62
CA ILE A 10 -25.65 7.20 -14.48
C ILE A 10 -24.82 7.72 -13.30
N ARG A 11 -24.67 9.03 -13.09
CA ARG A 11 -23.94 9.58 -11.93
C ARG A 11 -24.56 9.20 -10.59
N GLU A 12 -25.89 9.17 -10.49
CA GLU A 12 -26.60 8.77 -9.28
C GLU A 12 -26.48 7.27 -8.99
N ASN A 13 -26.48 6.43 -10.04
CA ASN A 13 -26.53 4.97 -9.93
C ASN A 13 -25.20 4.25 -10.24
N HIS A 14 -24.11 4.96 -10.53
CA HIS A 14 -22.81 4.33 -10.78
C HIS A 14 -22.27 3.64 -9.53
N ARG A 15 -21.60 2.51 -9.74
CA ARG A 15 -20.89 1.76 -8.70
C ARG A 15 -19.49 1.38 -9.18
N PHE A 16 -18.54 1.32 -8.26
CA PHE A 16 -17.16 0.99 -8.55
C PHE A 16 -16.99 -0.51 -8.88
N LEU A 17 -17.80 -1.36 -8.23
CA LEU A 17 -18.05 -2.76 -8.53
C LEU A 17 -19.57 -3.03 -8.42
N TRP A 18 -20.06 -4.02 -9.18
CA TRP A 18 -21.43 -4.52 -9.04
C TRP A 18 -21.39 -5.90 -8.38
N ASN A 19 -22.22 -6.10 -7.36
CA ASN A 19 -22.35 -7.36 -6.63
C ASN A 19 -23.67 -8.08 -7.00
N GLU A 20 -23.77 -9.37 -6.69
CA GLU A 20 -24.99 -10.17 -6.93
C GLU A 20 -26.22 -9.61 -6.21
N GLU A 21 -26.05 -9.09 -5.00
CA GLU A 21 -27.09 -8.40 -4.22
C GLU A 21 -27.67 -7.17 -4.96
N ASP A 22 -26.84 -6.47 -5.74
CA ASP A 22 -27.26 -5.30 -6.52
C ASP A 22 -28.08 -5.68 -7.76
N GLU A 23 -28.08 -6.97 -8.14
CA GLU A 23 -28.88 -7.49 -9.25
C GLU A 23 -30.34 -7.77 -8.85
N ALA A 24 -30.64 -7.95 -7.56
CA ALA A 24 -32.00 -8.14 -7.06
C ALA A 24 -32.86 -6.88 -7.27
N ASP A 25 -32.36 -5.71 -6.85
CA ASP A 25 -33.09 -4.43 -6.89
C ASP A 25 -32.93 -3.68 -8.23
N MET A 26 -32.98 -4.39 -9.36
CA MET A 26 -32.61 -3.87 -10.69
C MET A 26 -33.68 -2.99 -11.37
N ASN A 27 -33.82 -1.74 -10.91
CA ASN A 27 -34.54 -0.67 -11.62
C ASN A 27 -33.89 -0.33 -12.99
N TRP A 28 -34.65 0.31 -13.89
CA TRP A 28 -34.17 0.71 -15.22
C TRP A 28 -32.93 1.63 -15.18
N GLU A 29 -32.85 2.53 -14.19
CA GLU A 29 -31.72 3.42 -13.92
C GLU A 29 -30.44 2.64 -13.61
N LYS A 30 -30.54 1.61 -12.76
CA LYS A 30 -29.44 0.68 -12.45
C LYS A 30 -29.05 -0.15 -13.68
N ARG A 31 -30.01 -0.63 -14.46
CA ARG A 31 -29.74 -1.36 -15.72
C ARG A 31 -28.97 -0.50 -16.73
N LEU A 32 -29.28 0.79 -16.81
CA LEU A 32 -28.52 1.75 -17.61
C LEU A 32 -27.08 1.88 -17.09
N ALA A 33 -26.90 2.14 -15.79
CA ALA A 33 -25.57 2.25 -15.17
C ALA A 33 -24.73 0.97 -15.33
N LYS A 34 -25.32 -0.22 -15.14
CA LYS A 34 -24.66 -1.53 -15.36
C LYS A 34 -24.20 -1.68 -16.82
N LYS A 35 -25.04 -1.35 -17.79
CA LYS A 35 -24.71 -1.38 -19.24
C LYS A 35 -23.55 -0.42 -19.62
N TYR A 36 -23.26 0.59 -18.81
CA TYR A 36 -22.03 1.40 -18.95
C TYR A 36 -20.84 0.78 -18.20
N TYR A 37 -21.04 0.25 -16.99
CA TYR A 37 -20.01 -0.47 -16.22
C TYR A 37 -19.46 -1.68 -16.97
N ASP A 38 -20.30 -2.46 -17.65
CA ASP A 38 -19.90 -3.66 -18.38
C ASP A 38 -18.90 -3.32 -19.51
N LYS A 39 -19.08 -2.16 -20.17
CA LYS A 39 -18.17 -1.62 -21.20
C LYS A 39 -16.81 -1.16 -20.66
N LEU A 40 -16.64 -1.00 -19.35
CA LEU A 40 -15.37 -0.56 -18.77
C LEU A 40 -14.32 -1.69 -18.80
N PHE A 41 -13.11 -1.37 -19.25
CA PHE A 41 -11.96 -2.26 -19.18
C PHE A 41 -11.38 -2.27 -17.76
N LYS A 42 -11.73 -3.29 -16.98
CA LYS A 42 -11.48 -3.40 -15.53
C LYS A 42 -10.19 -4.16 -15.15
N GLU A 43 -9.28 -4.36 -16.10
CA GLU A 43 -8.00 -5.08 -15.87
C GLU A 43 -6.97 -4.24 -15.08
N TYR A 44 -6.85 -2.94 -15.39
CA TYR A 44 -5.90 -2.02 -14.75
C TYR A 44 -6.59 -0.69 -14.42
N CYS A 45 -6.32 -0.16 -13.22
CA CYS A 45 -6.73 1.17 -12.78
C CYS A 45 -5.71 2.25 -13.17
N ILE A 46 -6.19 3.51 -13.21
CA ILE A 46 -5.37 4.72 -13.14
C ILE A 46 -5.39 5.23 -11.69
N ALA A 47 -4.22 5.57 -11.17
CA ALA A 47 -4.03 6.23 -9.88
C ALA A 47 -3.83 7.74 -10.04
N ASP A 48 -4.36 8.52 -9.11
CA ASP A 48 -3.89 9.88 -8.82
C ASP A 48 -3.00 9.82 -7.57
N LEU A 49 -1.68 9.87 -7.80
CA LEU A 49 -0.67 9.85 -6.74
C LEU A 49 -0.27 11.24 -6.24
N SER A 50 -0.96 12.32 -6.64
CA SER A 50 -0.58 13.70 -6.29
C SER A 50 -0.46 13.94 -4.78
N ARG A 51 -1.40 13.39 -3.99
CA ARG A 51 -1.48 13.57 -2.53
C ARG A 51 -0.84 12.43 -1.72
N TYR A 52 0.09 11.67 -2.32
CA TYR A 52 0.79 10.55 -1.66
C TYR A 52 1.44 10.92 -0.31
N LYS A 53 1.88 12.18 -0.13
CA LYS A 53 2.44 12.69 1.14
C LYS A 53 1.44 12.70 2.29
N GLU A 54 0.15 12.84 1.99
CA GLU A 54 -0.97 12.76 2.95
C GLU A 54 -1.48 11.31 3.14
N ASN A 55 -0.85 10.31 2.49
CA ASN A 55 -1.38 8.94 2.35
C ASN A 55 -2.80 8.92 1.72
N LYS A 56 -3.09 9.88 0.82
CA LYS A 56 -4.33 9.95 0.04
C LYS A 56 -4.03 9.59 -1.40
N PHE A 57 -4.80 8.65 -1.95
CA PHE A 57 -4.69 8.15 -3.31
C PHE A 57 -6.10 8.08 -3.91
N GLY A 58 -6.24 8.54 -5.15
CA GLY A 58 -7.46 8.29 -5.93
C GLY A 58 -7.22 7.16 -6.91
N PHE A 59 -8.21 6.30 -7.15
CA PHE A 59 -8.18 5.30 -8.21
C PHE A 59 -9.43 5.40 -9.07
N ARG A 60 -9.30 5.09 -10.36
CA ARG A 60 -10.44 4.94 -11.28
C ARG A 60 -10.12 3.94 -12.39
N TRP A 61 -11.17 3.40 -13.00
CA TRP A 61 -11.05 2.64 -14.24
C TRP A 61 -10.54 3.51 -15.40
N ARG A 62 -9.93 2.87 -16.40
CA ARG A 62 -9.45 3.52 -17.62
C ARG A 62 -10.63 3.93 -18.51
N HIS A 63 -10.55 5.10 -19.13
CA HIS A 63 -11.48 5.48 -20.19
C HIS A 63 -10.96 5.02 -21.56
N GLU A 64 -11.83 4.93 -22.56
CA GLU A 64 -11.55 4.41 -23.91
C GLU A 64 -10.21 4.88 -24.50
N LYS A 65 -9.96 6.20 -24.54
CA LYS A 65 -8.71 6.79 -25.05
C LYS A 65 -7.46 6.32 -24.31
N GLU A 66 -7.53 6.06 -23.00
CA GLU A 66 -6.42 5.48 -22.22
C GLU A 66 -6.20 4.01 -22.52
N VAL A 67 -7.27 3.24 -22.78
CA VAL A 67 -7.16 1.83 -23.18
C VAL A 67 -6.49 1.73 -24.55
N ILE A 68 -6.95 2.52 -25.53
CA ILE A 68 -6.37 2.60 -26.88
C ILE A 68 -4.91 3.09 -26.82
N SER A 69 -4.62 4.09 -26.00
CA SER A 69 -3.25 4.59 -25.76
C SER A 69 -2.37 3.66 -24.91
N GLY A 70 -2.89 2.51 -24.43
CA GLY A 70 -2.16 1.60 -23.57
C GLY A 70 -1.81 2.14 -22.18
N LYS A 71 -2.38 3.28 -21.75
CA LYS A 71 -2.04 3.90 -20.47
C LYS A 71 -2.43 2.99 -19.30
N GLY A 72 -1.57 2.92 -18.28
CA GLY A 72 -1.71 1.98 -17.16
C GLY A 72 -1.42 0.52 -17.49
N GLN A 73 -0.91 0.21 -18.69
CA GLN A 73 -0.58 -1.15 -19.14
C GLN A 73 0.75 -1.22 -19.89
N PHE A 74 0.96 -0.34 -20.87
CA PHE A 74 2.23 -0.12 -21.57
C PHE A 74 2.93 1.20 -21.16
N SER A 75 2.18 2.13 -20.55
CA SER A 75 2.72 3.29 -19.83
C SER A 75 2.26 3.33 -18.37
N CYS A 76 2.87 4.21 -17.57
CA CYS A 76 2.59 4.38 -16.16
C CYS A 76 1.13 4.74 -15.88
N GLY A 77 0.48 3.97 -15.00
CA GLY A 77 -0.89 4.19 -14.55
C GLY A 77 -1.08 5.35 -13.58
N ASN A 78 -0.06 6.20 -13.34
CA ASN A 78 -0.27 7.45 -12.62
C ASN A 78 -0.77 8.53 -13.60
N LYS A 79 -1.91 9.15 -13.29
CA LYS A 79 -2.55 10.22 -14.07
C LYS A 79 -1.59 11.33 -14.52
N HIS A 80 -0.63 11.70 -13.67
CA HIS A 80 0.36 12.75 -13.91
C HIS A 80 1.77 12.17 -14.17
N CYS A 81 1.85 11.12 -14.99
CA CYS A 81 3.09 10.51 -15.46
C CYS A 81 2.82 9.72 -16.75
N ASP A 82 3.76 9.74 -17.68
CA ASP A 82 3.67 9.07 -18.99
C ASP A 82 4.93 8.24 -19.27
N GLU A 83 5.60 7.82 -18.19
CA GLU A 83 6.78 6.96 -18.20
C GLU A 83 6.44 5.54 -18.67
N ASN A 84 7.28 4.96 -19.52
CA ASN A 84 7.10 3.64 -20.11
C ASN A 84 8.11 2.61 -19.58
N GLU A 85 9.22 3.06 -18.99
CA GLU A 85 10.30 2.18 -18.56
C GLU A 85 10.09 1.56 -17.16
N GLY A 86 10.62 0.35 -16.97
CA GLY A 86 10.69 -0.32 -15.67
C GLY A 86 9.34 -0.63 -15.00
N LEU A 87 8.25 -0.69 -15.77
CA LEU A 87 6.86 -0.79 -15.28
C LEU A 87 6.59 -2.08 -14.48
N LYS A 88 6.33 -1.91 -13.18
CA LYS A 88 5.95 -2.99 -12.25
C LYS A 88 4.45 -3.02 -12.00
N SER A 89 3.89 -4.22 -11.97
CA SER A 89 2.50 -4.46 -11.56
C SER A 89 2.39 -4.51 -10.03
N TRP A 90 1.30 -3.96 -9.50
CA TRP A 90 0.96 -3.87 -8.09
C TRP A 90 -0.51 -4.24 -7.91
N GLU A 91 -0.81 -4.96 -6.84
CA GLU A 91 -2.18 -5.19 -6.38
C GLU A 91 -2.38 -4.39 -5.08
N VAL A 92 -3.41 -3.54 -5.07
CA VAL A 92 -3.64 -2.56 -4.00
C VAL A 92 -5.04 -2.76 -3.45
N ASN A 93 -5.17 -2.93 -2.14
CA ASN A 93 -6.47 -2.91 -1.48
C ASN A 93 -6.99 -1.47 -1.40
N PHE A 94 -7.93 -1.12 -2.26
CA PHE A 94 -8.61 0.16 -2.30
C PHE A 94 -9.87 0.10 -1.41
N GLY A 95 -9.78 0.71 -0.23
CA GLY A 95 -10.94 1.03 0.58
C GLY A 95 -11.60 2.33 0.11
N TYR A 96 -12.90 2.26 -0.20
CA TYR A 96 -13.71 3.37 -0.68
C TYR A 96 -15.03 3.46 0.09
N VAL A 97 -15.77 4.56 -0.12
CA VAL A 97 -17.11 4.74 0.44
C VAL A 97 -18.11 4.89 -0.70
N GLU A 98 -19.14 4.05 -0.71
CA GLU A 98 -20.16 3.95 -1.76
C GLU A 98 -21.53 3.90 -1.08
N HIS A 99 -22.44 4.81 -1.45
CA HIS A 99 -23.74 5.02 -0.81
C HIS A 99 -23.73 5.13 0.75
N GLY A 100 -22.57 5.44 1.35
CA GLY A 100 -22.36 5.53 2.81
C GLY A 100 -21.68 4.31 3.43
N GLU A 101 -21.62 3.18 2.73
CA GLU A 101 -20.95 1.95 3.16
C GLU A 101 -19.44 2.00 2.88
N LYS A 102 -18.64 1.36 3.74
CA LYS A 102 -17.20 1.16 3.50
C LYS A 102 -16.98 -0.14 2.74
N ARG A 103 -16.62 -0.04 1.47
CA ARG A 103 -16.34 -1.18 0.57
C ARG A 103 -14.85 -1.26 0.29
N ASN A 104 -14.34 -2.47 0.07
CA ASN A 104 -12.94 -2.73 -0.27
C ASN A 104 -12.85 -3.46 -1.62
N ALA A 105 -11.90 -3.09 -2.47
CA ALA A 105 -11.63 -3.76 -3.74
C ALA A 105 -10.13 -3.96 -3.95
N LEU A 106 -9.71 -5.15 -4.38
CA LEU A 106 -8.33 -5.38 -4.81
C LEU A 106 -8.16 -4.90 -6.26
N VAL A 107 -7.46 -3.79 -6.47
CA VAL A 107 -7.26 -3.19 -7.79
C VAL A 107 -5.83 -3.42 -8.30
N LYS A 108 -5.72 -3.74 -9.59
CA LYS A 108 -4.45 -3.92 -10.30
C LYS A 108 -3.98 -2.61 -10.92
N LEU A 109 -2.69 -2.32 -10.78
CA LEU A 109 -2.05 -1.08 -11.20
C LEU A 109 -0.67 -1.39 -11.80
N ARG A 110 -0.28 -0.69 -12.87
CA ARG A 110 1.08 -0.80 -13.43
C ARG A 110 1.78 0.55 -13.37
N LEU A 111 2.90 0.63 -12.66
CA LEU A 111 3.57 1.89 -12.29
C LEU A 111 5.07 1.82 -12.56
N CYS A 112 5.65 2.95 -13.00
CA CYS A 112 7.09 3.11 -13.09
C CYS A 112 7.75 3.12 -11.69
N PRO A 113 9.08 2.92 -11.58
CA PRO A 113 9.78 2.85 -10.29
C PRO A 113 9.46 4.03 -9.36
N GLU A 114 9.51 5.26 -9.90
CA GLU A 114 9.21 6.50 -9.18
C GLU A 114 7.77 6.57 -8.64
N CYS A 115 6.79 6.11 -9.43
CA CYS A 115 5.41 6.07 -8.96
C CYS A 115 5.18 4.94 -7.94
N SER A 116 5.90 3.82 -8.05
CA SER A 116 5.89 2.78 -7.00
C SER A 116 6.51 3.24 -5.67
N HIS A 117 7.51 4.12 -5.71
CA HIS A 117 8.07 4.77 -4.53
C HIS A 117 7.08 5.75 -3.87
N LYS A 118 6.28 6.48 -4.66
CA LYS A 118 5.20 7.35 -4.16
C LYS A 118 4.07 6.53 -3.50
N LEU A 119 3.67 5.42 -4.11
CA LEU A 119 2.67 4.49 -3.53
C LEU A 119 3.12 3.94 -2.18
N ASN A 120 4.36 3.43 -2.09
CA ASN A 120 4.91 2.81 -0.87
C ASN A 120 5.52 3.81 0.15
N PHE A 121 5.37 5.11 -0.08
CA PHE A 121 6.06 6.19 0.66
C PHE A 121 5.84 6.12 2.18
N HIS A 122 4.62 5.81 2.62
CA HIS A 122 4.31 5.75 4.05
C HIS A 122 4.71 4.41 4.71
N HIS A 123 4.63 3.29 3.98
CA HIS A 123 5.01 1.96 4.51
C HIS A 123 6.50 1.94 4.91
N ARG A 124 7.37 2.31 3.96
CA ARG A 124 8.83 2.39 4.13
C ARG A 124 9.23 3.34 5.27
N ARG A 125 8.45 4.39 5.51
CA ARG A 125 8.64 5.35 6.61
C ARG A 125 8.14 4.83 7.97
N LYS A 126 7.25 3.83 7.99
CA LYS A 126 6.80 3.11 9.19
C LYS A 126 7.87 2.12 9.66
N GLU A 127 8.47 1.38 8.73
CA GLU A 127 9.55 0.40 8.98
C GLU A 127 10.83 1.06 9.53
N ILE A 128 11.25 2.20 8.97
CA ILE A 128 12.40 2.97 9.47
C ILE A 128 12.13 3.49 10.91
N LYS A 129 10.87 3.82 11.25
CA LYS A 129 10.47 4.27 12.58
C LYS A 129 10.41 3.15 13.62
N THR A 130 9.99 1.94 13.25
CA THR A 130 9.96 0.80 14.18
C THR A 130 11.36 0.28 14.49
N CYS A 131 12.25 0.24 13.49
CA CYS A 131 13.64 -0.18 13.68
C CYS A 131 14.39 0.72 14.68
N LYS A 132 14.31 2.06 14.52
CA LYS A 132 15.00 3.00 15.42
C LYS A 132 14.54 2.95 16.89
N LYS A 133 13.34 2.43 17.21
CA LYS A 133 12.86 2.32 18.59
C LYS A 133 13.44 1.16 19.39
N ARG A 134 14.23 0.25 18.79
CA ARG A 134 14.85 -0.90 19.49
C ARG A 134 16.32 -0.67 19.90
N GLY A 135 16.88 0.52 19.63
CA GLY A 135 18.32 0.79 19.78
C GLY A 135 18.72 1.81 20.87
N THR A 136 17.85 2.15 21.83
CA THR A 136 18.17 3.18 22.84
C THR A 136 17.53 2.91 24.21
N ALA A 137 18.05 1.91 24.92
CA ALA A 137 17.85 1.73 26.36
C ALA A 137 19.12 1.14 26.97
N GLY A 138 19.75 1.85 27.91
CA GLY A 138 21.01 1.45 28.56
C GLY A 138 22.23 2.27 28.14
N GLN A 139 22.37 3.48 28.70
CA GLN A 139 23.62 4.23 28.66
C GLN A 139 24.42 4.08 29.97
N ASN A 140 25.75 4.10 29.82
CA ASN A 140 26.75 4.58 30.77
C ASN A 140 26.96 3.84 32.12
N SER A 141 27.84 2.83 32.05
CA SER A 141 29.13 2.81 32.76
C SER A 141 29.25 3.36 34.19
N LYS A 142 29.61 2.49 35.15
CA LYS A 142 30.55 2.79 36.24
C LYS A 142 31.52 1.64 36.48
N GLU A 143 32.81 1.92 36.32
CA GLU A 143 33.94 1.08 36.72
C GLU A 143 34.27 1.30 38.21
N PRO A 144 34.58 0.25 39.01
CA PRO A 144 35.21 0.41 40.31
C PRO A 144 36.62 -0.21 40.38
N LYS A 145 37.64 0.61 40.69
CA LYS A 145 39.04 0.18 40.82
C LYS A 145 39.37 -0.36 42.22
N ASN A 146 39.58 -1.68 42.28
CA ASN A 146 40.55 -2.42 43.12
C ASN A 146 41.22 -1.68 44.32
N LYS A 147 40.91 -2.09 45.56
CA LYS A 147 41.73 -1.91 46.77
C LYS A 147 41.75 -3.18 47.64
N LYS A 148 42.80 -3.37 48.44
CA LYS A 148 43.15 -4.66 49.12
C LYS A 148 43.07 -4.62 50.65
N SER A 149 42.59 -5.73 51.24
CA SER A 149 43.02 -6.30 52.55
C SER A 149 42.68 -7.81 52.54
N LYS A 150 43.63 -8.75 52.76
CA LYS A 150 44.07 -9.30 54.07
C LYS A 150 42.88 -9.76 54.95
N LEU A 151 42.78 -10.98 55.50
CA LEU A 151 43.64 -12.20 55.65
C LEU A 151 42.71 -13.39 56.08
N SER A 152 43.02 -14.71 56.10
CA SER A 152 44.17 -15.57 55.71
C SER A 152 43.73 -17.08 55.64
N ARG A 153 44.60 -17.99 55.12
CA ARG A 153 44.58 -19.47 55.29
C ARG A 153 43.40 -20.23 54.64
N SER A 154 43.47 -21.51 54.20
CA SER A 154 44.55 -22.49 53.90
C SER A 154 43.90 -23.75 53.25
N SER A 155 44.55 -24.68 52.53
CA SER A 155 45.84 -24.77 51.80
C SER A 155 45.91 -26.13 51.05
N LYS A 156 46.83 -26.31 50.07
CA LYS A 156 47.21 -27.59 49.37
C LYS A 156 46.14 -28.10 48.36
N LYS A 157 46.43 -28.89 47.30
CA LYS A 157 47.68 -29.57 46.84
C LYS A 157 47.63 -29.91 45.31
N LYS A 158 48.77 -29.74 44.61
CA LYS A 158 49.31 -30.50 43.44
C LYS A 158 48.42 -30.94 42.23
N SER A 159 48.97 -30.59 41.04
CA SER A 159 49.09 -31.43 39.81
C SER A 159 47.84 -31.66 38.92
N LYS A 160 47.94 -32.00 37.62
CA LYS A 160 49.13 -32.34 36.79
C LYS A 160 48.96 -31.86 35.31
N LYS A 161 50.08 -31.62 34.63
CA LYS A 161 50.19 -31.12 33.23
C LYS A 161 50.11 -32.27 32.21
N ARG A 162 49.33 -32.15 31.12
CA ARG A 162 49.78 -32.56 29.77
C ARG A 162 48.91 -32.06 28.61
N THR A 163 49.58 -31.42 27.65
CA THR A 163 49.19 -31.31 26.24
C THR A 163 49.31 -32.67 25.54
N HIS A 164 48.64 -32.89 24.41
CA HIS A 164 49.33 -32.93 23.10
C HIS A 164 48.40 -33.11 21.89
N LYS A 165 48.79 -32.42 20.81
CA LYS A 165 48.51 -32.66 19.39
C LYS A 165 47.05 -32.54 18.95
#